data_AF-A0A964BAX8-F1
#
_entry.id   AF-A0A964BAX8-F1
#
_cell.length_a   1.000
_cell.length_b   1.000
_cell.length_c   1.000
_cell.angle_alpha   90.00
_cell.angle_beta   90.00
_cell.angle_gamma   90.00
#
_symmetry.space_group_name_H-M   'P 1'
#
loop_
_entity.id
_entity.type
_entity.pdbx_description
1 polymer ?
#
loop_
_entity_poly.entity_id
_entity_poly.type
_entity_poly.pdbx_seq_one_letter_code
_entity_poly.pdbx_strand_id
1 'polypeptide(L)' 'MTKTGASWQGANMKHPSMPGIMTFNGTVTFSASGLSIKGCAVGQSMCDAENWTKAH' A
#
# COMPACT_ATOMS: atom_id res chain seq x y z
N MET A 1 -9.48 -7.44 0.71
CA MET A 1 -8.29 -7.07 1.50
C MET A 1 -8.25 -8.02 2.69
N THR A 2 -7.13 -8.70 2.91
CA THR A 2 -6.93 -9.61 4.05
C THR A 2 -6.07 -8.91 5.10
N LYS A 3 -6.51 -8.96 6.36
CA LYS A 3 -5.72 -8.50 7.50
C LYS A 3 -4.97 -9.69 8.10
N THR A 4 -3.66 -9.57 8.24
CA THR A 4 -2.81 -10.56 8.92
C THR A 4 -1.95 -9.85 9.94
N GLY A 5 -2.37 -9.92 11.21
CA GLY A 5 -1.70 -9.22 12.32
C GLY A 5 -1.67 -7.70 12.12
N ALA A 6 -0.46 -7.14 12.08
CA ALA A 6 -0.19 -5.72 11.82
C ALA A 6 -0.05 -5.38 10.33
N SER A 7 -0.37 -6.30 9.42
CA SER A 7 -0.31 -6.08 7.97
C SER A 7 -1.65 -6.27 7.29
N TRP A 8 -1.86 -5.54 6.19
CA TRP A 8 -3.04 -5.63 5.33
C TRP A 8 -2.59 -5.83 3.89
N GLN A 9 -3.21 -6.77 3.19
CA GLN A 9 -2.89 -7.06 1.80
C GLN A 9 -4.15 -6.92 0.94
N GLY A 10 -4.01 -6.25 -0.21
CA GLY A 10 -5.13 -5.99 -1.11
C GLY A 10 -4.70 -5.95 -2.56
N ALA A 11 -5.51 -6.54 -3.43
CA ALA A 11 -5.24 -6.62 -4.87
C ALA A 11 -5.85 -5.46 -5.71
N ASN A 12 -6.53 -4.51 -5.06
CA ASN A 12 -7.21 -3.40 -5.73
C ASN A 12 -7.08 -2.12 -4.91
N MET A 13 -5.89 -1.86 -4.38
CA MET A 13 -5.61 -0.65 -3.63
C MET A 13 -5.55 0.54 -4.59
N LYS A 14 -6.05 1.70 -4.15
CA LYS A 14 -6.01 2.96 -4.90
C LYS A 14 -5.11 3.95 -4.17
N HIS A 15 -4.20 4.56 -4.92
CA HIS A 15 -3.38 5.65 -4.42
C HIS A 15 -3.91 6.97 -5.00
N PRO A 16 -4.06 8.06 -4.23
CA PRO A 16 -4.61 9.32 -4.75
C PRO A 16 -3.81 9.94 -5.90
N SER A 17 -2.50 9.69 -5.98
CA SER A 17 -1.67 10.13 -7.11
C SER A 17 -1.82 9.25 -8.36
N MET A 18 -2.48 8.09 -8.26
CA MET A 18 -2.77 7.24 -9.41
C MET A 18 -4.06 7.70 -10.12
N PRO A 19 -4.08 7.71 -11.46
CA PRO A 19 -5.30 7.86 -12.25
C PRO A 19 -6.43 6.95 -11.75
N GLY A 20 -7.67 7.44 -11.69
CA GLY A 20 -8.78 6.79 -10.97
C GLY A 20 -9.19 5.38 -11.45
N ILE A 21 -8.71 4.95 -12.61
CA ILE A 21 -8.92 3.62 -13.19
C ILE A 21 -7.81 2.63 -12.78
N MET A 22 -6.65 3.13 -12.34
CA MET A 22 -5.53 2.31 -11.91
C MET A 22 -5.69 1.85 -10.47
N THR A 23 -5.35 0.57 -10.26
CA THR A 23 -5.23 -0.05 -8.96
C THR A 23 -3.89 -0.76 -8.87
N PHE A 24 -3.47 -1.06 -7.64
CA PHE A 24 -2.25 -1.79 -7.37
C PHE A 24 -2.48 -2.89 -6.35
N ASN A 25 -1.62 -3.91 -6.43
CA ASN A 25 -1.52 -4.97 -5.44
C ASN A 25 -0.57 -4.50 -4.34
N GLY A 26 -1.11 -4.19 -3.17
CA GLY A 26 -0.37 -3.57 -2.07
C GLY A 26 -0.40 -4.36 -0.78
N THR A 27 0.67 -4.21 0.00
CA THR A 27 0.81 -4.60 1.39
C THR A 27 1.01 -3.34 2.23
N VAL A 28 0.22 -3.18 3.28
CA VAL A 28 0.33 -2.10 4.26
C VAL A 28 0.75 -2.71 5.59
N THR A 29 1.88 -2.30 6.13
CA THR A 29 2.40 -2.78 7.42
C THR A 29 2.41 -1.63 8.42
N PHE A 30 1.82 -1.87 9.58
CA PHE A 30 1.79 -0.94 10.70
C PHE A 30 2.95 -1.24 11.66
N SER A 31 3.58 -0.19 12.17
CA SER A 31 4.64 -0.24 13.17
C SER A 31 4.41 0.84 14.23
N ALA A 32 5.20 0.81 15.32
CA ALA A 32 5.08 1.82 16.38
C ALA A 32 5.40 3.25 15.88
N SER A 33 6.30 3.37 14.90
CA SER A 33 6.75 4.66 14.33
C SER A 33 5.89 5.16 13.17
N GLY A 34 4.97 4.34 12.64
CA GLY A 34 4.16 4.71 11.48
C GLY A 34 3.70 3.53 10.64
N LEU A 35 3.45 3.80 9.38
CA LEU A 35 2.85 2.89 8.41
C LEU A 35 3.71 2.82 7.15
N SER A 36 3.93 1.62 6.62
CA SER A 36 4.63 1.41 5.35
C SER A 36 3.69 0.74 4.36
N ILE A 37 3.52 1.35 3.20
CA ILE A 37 2.71 0.87 2.09
C ILE A 37 3.68 0.45 1.00
N LYS A 38 3.54 -0.76 0.48
CA LYS A 38 4.34 -1.25 -0.66
C LYS A 38 3.41 -1.90 -1.64
N GLY A 39 3.62 -1.70 -2.93
CA GLY A 39 2.80 -2.39 -3.90
C GLY A 39 3.24 -2.20 -5.33
N CYS A 40 2.65 -3.00 -6.21
CA CYS A 40 2.92 -2.94 -7.63
C CYS A 40 1.63 -2.84 -8.45
N ALA A 41 1.62 -1.94 -9.42
CA ALA A 41 0.59 -1.76 -10.43
C ALA A 41 1.03 -2.39 -11.77
N VAL A 42 0.08 -2.47 -12.71
CA VAL A 42 0.32 -2.90 -14.10
C VAL A 42 1.08 -4.24 -14.18
N GLY A 43 0.45 -5.33 -13.73
CA GLY A 43 1.04 -6.67 -13.84
C GLY A 43 2.41 -6.84 -13.14
N GLN A 44 2.65 -6.09 -12.05
CA GLN A 44 3.90 -6.05 -11.29
C GLN A 44 5.06 -5.27 -11.95
N SER A 45 4.81 -4.53 -13.03
CA SER A 45 5.86 -3.74 -13.70
C SER A 45 6.14 -2.37 -13.05
N MET A 46 5.17 -1.80 -12.32
CA MET A 46 5.32 -0.51 -11.65
C MET A 46 5.19 -0.68 -10.14
N CYS A 47 6.32 -0.88 -9.45
CA CYS A 47 6.36 -1.05 -8.01
C CYS A 47 6.80 0.22 -7.31
N ASP A 48 6.11 0.56 -6.22
CA ASP A 48 6.44 1.71 -5.37
C ASP A 48 6.25 1.37 -3.89
N ALA A 49 6.88 2.16 -3.03
CA ALA A 49 6.81 2.04 -1.59
C ALA A 49 6.77 3.41 -0.93
N GLU A 50 5.87 3.58 0.02
CA GLU A 50 5.68 4.81 0.75
C GLU A 50 5.69 4.55 2.26
N ASN A 51 6.31 5.45 3.01
CA ASN A 51 6.43 5.37 4.45
C ASN A 51 5.80 6.62 5.08
N TRP A 52 4.74 6.40 5.87
CA TRP A 52 4.05 7.44 6.60
C TRP A 52 4.46 7.38 8.06
N THR A 53 5.18 8.40 8.53
CA THR A 53 5.45 8.56 9.95
C THR A 53 4.17 8.88 10.69
N LYS A 54 3.99 8.32 11.89
CA LYS A 54 2.83 8.63 12.71
C LYS A 54 2.82 10.14 13.02
N ALA A 55 1.73 10.82 12.68
CA ALA A 55 1.55 12.22 13.07
C ALA A 55 1.52 12.31 14.60
N HIS A 56 2.28 13.25 15.13
CA HIS A 56 2.59 13.39 16.55
C HIS A 56 1.47 14.07 17.34
#